data_AF-A0AAV3ZJG6-F1
#
_entry.id   AF-A0AAV3ZJG6-F1
#
_cell.length_a   1.000
_cell.length_b   1.000
_cell.length_c   1.000
_cell.angle_alpha   90.00
_cell.angle_beta   90.00
_cell.angle_gamma   90.00
#
_symmetry.space_group_name_H-M   'P 1'
#
loop_
_entity.id
_entity.type
_entity.pdbx_description
1 polymer ?
#
loop_
_entity_poly.entity_id
_entity_poly.type
_entity_poly.pdbx_seq_one_letter_code
_entity_poly.pdbx_strand_id
1 'polypeptide(L)'
;MHWKGPFNVLTTVGANDYRINVNGEEKTFQANLLKRYITRDAASDETPTSDGSVSQQAWLLWRTMRKAAAVMIVAVKSYRSLVAGVARRQ
;
A
#
# COMPACT_ATOMS: atom_id res chain seq x y z
N MET A 1 -12.86 -13.62 -20.38
CA MET A 1 -13.11 -14.80 -19.52
C MET A 1 -13.73 -14.33 -18.21
N HIS A 2 -14.74 -15.03 -17.69
CA HIS A 2 -15.44 -14.67 -16.45
C HIS A 2 -15.04 -15.64 -15.34
N TRP A 3 -14.82 -15.11 -14.13
CA TRP A 3 -14.60 -15.92 -12.93
C TRP A 3 -15.84 -16.78 -12.65
N LYS A 4 -15.62 -18.05 -12.35
CA LYS A 4 -16.67 -18.95 -11.88
C LYS A 4 -16.79 -18.81 -10.35
N GLY A 5 -17.97 -19.16 -9.84
CA GLY A 5 -18.47 -18.80 -8.52
C GLY A 5 -17.58 -19.20 -7.33
N PRO A 6 -18.06 -18.98 -6.10
CA PRO A 6 -17.32 -19.36 -4.91
C PRO A 6 -17.15 -20.88 -4.86
N PHE A 7 -15.90 -21.32 -4.73
CA PHE A 7 -15.56 -22.72 -4.53
C PHE A 7 -14.92 -22.90 -3.15
N ASN A 8 -15.24 -24.01 -2.50
CA ASN A 8 -14.61 -24.38 -1.24
C ASN A 8 -13.24 -25.00 -1.52
N VAL A 9 -12.23 -24.48 -0.83
CA VAL A 9 -10.89 -25.05 -0.82
C VAL A 9 -10.89 -26.24 0.12
N LEU A 10 -10.51 -27.42 -0.39
CA LEU A 10 -10.42 -28.65 0.40
C LEU A 10 -9.08 -28.75 1.11
N THR A 11 -7.98 -28.49 0.39
CA THR A 11 -6.62 -28.57 0.94
C THR A 11 -5.64 -27.72 0.13
N THR A 12 -4.53 -27.35 0.75
CA THR A 12 -3.41 -26.66 0.11
C THR A 12 -2.34 -27.69 -0.29
N VAL A 13 -1.98 -27.71 -1.57
CA VAL A 13 -0.97 -28.62 -2.12
C VAL A 13 0.27 -27.79 -2.41
N GLY A 14 1.28 -27.90 -1.56
CA GLY A 14 2.51 -27.10 -1.69
C GLY A 14 2.31 -25.63 -1.35
N ALA A 15 3.19 -24.76 -1.86
CA ALA A 15 3.18 -23.34 -1.50
C ALA A 15 2.10 -22.52 -2.24
N ASN A 16 1.79 -22.90 -3.48
CA ASN A 16 0.99 -22.08 -4.40
C ASN A 16 -0.19 -22.81 -5.02
N ASP A 17 -0.41 -24.09 -4.74
CA ASP A 17 -1.52 -24.83 -5.35
C ASP A 17 -2.59 -25.18 -4.33
N TYR A 18 -3.84 -25.19 -4.77
CA TYR A 18 -5.00 -25.47 -3.95
C TYR A 18 -5.87 -26.52 -4.61
N ARG A 19 -6.29 -27.51 -3.83
CA ARG A 19 -7.29 -28.49 -4.24
C ARG A 19 -8.67 -27.96 -3.88
N ILE A 20 -9.51 -27.78 -4.88
CA ILE A 20 -10.88 -27.29 -4.72
C ILE A 20 -11.87 -28.32 -5.26
N ASN A 21 -13.07 -28.35 -4.70
CA ASN A 21 -14.15 -29.14 -5.25
C ASN A 21 -14.94 -28.31 -6.28
N VAL A 22 -14.96 -28.77 -7.51
CA VAL A 22 -15.77 -28.18 -8.59
C VAL A 22 -16.85 -29.20 -8.96
N ASN A 23 -18.10 -28.93 -8.58
CA ASN A 23 -19.25 -29.77 -8.92
C ASN A 23 -19.10 -31.26 -8.55
N GLY A 24 -18.44 -31.56 -7.42
CA GLY A 24 -18.20 -32.92 -6.95
C GLY A 24 -16.84 -33.49 -7.38
N GLU A 25 -16.15 -32.87 -8.34
CA GLU A 25 -14.81 -33.29 -8.77
C GLU A 25 -13.72 -32.51 -8.03
N GLU A 26 -12.72 -33.22 -7.53
CA GLU A 26 -11.55 -32.58 -6.95
C GLU A 26 -10.56 -32.16 -8.05
N LYS A 27 -10.22 -30.87 -8.09
CA LYS A 27 -9.26 -30.33 -9.05
C LYS A 27 -8.24 -29.46 -8.33
N THR A 28 -7.00 -29.55 -8.79
CA THR A 28 -5.90 -28.73 -8.29
C THR A 28 -5.68 -27.53 -9.21
N PHE A 29 -5.66 -26.33 -8.63
CA PHE A 29 -5.40 -25.08 -9.35
C PHE A 29 -4.28 -24.30 -8.67
N GLN A 30 -3.47 -23.60 -9.47
CA GLN A 30 -2.50 -22.65 -8.95
C GLN A 30 -3.21 -21.41 -8.38
N ALA A 31 -2.58 -20.74 -7.41
CA ALA A 31 -3.07 -19.54 -6.75
C ALA A 31 -3.45 -18.43 -7.74
N ASN A 32 -2.72 -18.30 -8.85
CA ASN A 32 -2.95 -17.29 -9.88
C ASN A 32 -4.30 -17.45 -10.60
N LEU A 33 -4.85 -18.67 -10.63
CA LEU A 33 -6.14 -18.99 -11.24
C LEU A 33 -7.31 -18.85 -10.26
N LEU A 34 -7.03 -18.44 -9.02
CA LEU A 34 -8.01 -18.34 -7.96
C LEU A 34 -8.10 -16.89 -7.47
N LYS A 35 -9.29 -16.50 -7.04
CA LYS A 35 -9.53 -15.21 -6.40
C LYS A 35 -10.29 -15.46 -5.11
N ARG A 36 -9.83 -14.86 -4.01
CA ARG A 36 -10.52 -14.92 -2.72
C ARG A 36 -11.92 -14.32 -2.90
N TYR A 37 -12.94 -15.11 -2.58
CA TYR A 37 -14.31 -14.64 -2.54
C TYR A 37 -14.52 -13.86 -1.24
N ILE A 38 -15.03 -12.63 -1.34
CA ILE A 38 -15.29 -11.77 -0.19
C ILE A 38 -16.80 -11.77 0.02
N THR A 39 -17.25 -12.31 1.16
CA THR A 39 -18.65 -12.17 1.60
C THR A 39 -18.88 -10.72 2.00
N ARG A 40 -20.02 -10.16 1.56
CA ARG A 40 -20.50 -8.88 2.10
C ARG A 40 -21.21 -9.20 3.41
N ASP A 41 -20.43 -9.47 4.45
CA ASP A 41 -21.02 -9.52 5.78
C ASP A 41 -21.49 -8.11 6.13
N ALA A 42 -22.79 -7.96 6.36
CA ALA A 42 -23.43 -6.67 6.67
C ALA A 42 -23.05 -6.13 8.06
N ALA A 43 -21.97 -6.60 8.69
CA ALA A 43 -21.59 -6.25 10.06
C ALA A 43 -20.12 -6.50 10.46
N SER A 44 -19.18 -6.58 9.51
CA SER A 44 -17.75 -6.63 9.87
C SER A 44 -17.01 -5.58 9.07
N ASP A 45 -16.87 -4.42 9.70
CA ASP A 45 -16.02 -3.30 9.35
C ASP A 45 -14.54 -3.71 9.47
N GLU A 46 -14.12 -4.70 8.68
CA GLU A 46 -12.72 -5.09 8.56
C GLU A 46 -12.21 -4.50 7.26
N THR A 47 -11.82 -3.22 7.38
CA THR A 47 -10.99 -2.53 6.41
C THR A 47 -9.86 -3.45 5.94
N PRO A 48 -9.56 -3.56 4.64
CA PRO A 48 -8.37 -4.26 4.20
C PRO A 48 -7.15 -3.48 4.72
N THR A 49 -6.61 -3.89 5.87
CA THR A 49 -5.30 -3.43 6.36
C THR A 49 -4.22 -4.13 5.56
N SER A 50 -4.10 -3.74 4.30
CA SER A 50 -2.85 -3.80 3.55
C SER A 50 -2.78 -2.63 2.56
N ASP A 51 -3.05 -1.43 3.05
CA ASP A 51 -2.41 -0.21 2.58
C ASP A 51 -1.86 0.50 3.81
N GLY A 52 -0.59 0.90 3.73
CA GLY A 52 0.26 1.20 4.87
C GLY A 52 -0.37 2.12 5.91
N SER A 53 -0.33 1.67 7.18
CA SER A 53 -0.40 2.53 8.36
C SER A 53 0.80 3.48 8.36
N VAL A 54 0.74 4.51 7.51
CA VAL A 54 1.38 5.78 7.81
C VAL A 54 0.55 6.30 8.98
N SER A 55 1.07 6.16 10.20
CA SER A 55 0.42 6.65 11.41
C SER A 55 -0.09 8.08 11.16
N GLN A 56 -1.24 8.47 11.72
CA GLN A 56 -1.73 9.84 11.57
C GLN A 56 -0.68 10.90 11.99
N GLN A 57 0.24 10.50 12.88
CA GLN A 57 1.45 11.25 13.23
C GLN A 57 2.41 11.40 12.03
N ALA A 58 2.71 10.33 11.29
CA ALA A 58 3.54 10.37 10.09
C ALA A 58 2.91 11.18 8.93
N TRP A 59 1.58 11.17 8.79
CA TRP A 59 0.88 12.01 7.80
C TRP A 59 1.00 13.50 8.14
N LEU A 60 0.81 13.86 9.41
CA LEU A 60 1.00 15.23 9.91
C LEU A 60 2.47 15.66 9.82
N LEU A 61 3.42 14.79 10.16
CA LEU A 61 4.86 15.04 10.04
C LEU A 61 5.29 15.24 8.59
N TRP A 62 4.79 14.46 7.65
CA TRP A 62 5.08 14.67 6.22
C TRP A 62 4.50 16.00 5.70
N ARG A 63 3.31 16.39 6.19
CA ARG A 63 2.69 17.68 5.86
C ARG A 63 3.45 18.87 6.44
N THR A 64 3.96 18.78 7.67
CA THR A 64 4.80 19.82 8.27
C THR A 64 6.20 19.84 7.66
N MET A 65 6.77 18.67 7.34
CA MET A 65 8.07 18.56 6.66
C MET A 65 8.05 19.16 5.26
N ARG A 66 6.97 19.06 4.49
CA ARG A 66 6.86 19.76 3.19
C ARG A 66 6.84 21.29 3.33
N LYS A 67 6.20 21.84 4.36
CA LYS A 67 6.28 23.28 4.66
C LYS A 67 7.68 23.68 5.15
N ALA A 68 8.29 22.89 6.02
CA ALA A 68 9.64 23.13 6.52
C ALA A 68 10.70 23.04 5.40
N ALA A 69 10.57 22.10 4.46
CA ALA A 69 11.46 22.00 3.30
C ALA A 69 11.37 23.23 2.39
N ALA A 70 10.17 23.78 2.16
CA ALA A 70 10.02 25.03 1.43
C ALA A 70 10.68 26.21 2.16
N VAL A 71 10.50 26.30 3.48
CA VAL A 71 11.16 27.32 4.33
C VAL A 71 12.68 27.14 4.32
N MET A 72 13.19 25.91 4.39
CA MET A 72 14.62 25.60 4.32
C MET A 72 15.21 25.89 2.94
N ILE A 73 14.51 25.61 1.84
CA ILE A 73 14.95 25.95 0.48
C ILE A 73 15.04 27.48 0.33
N VAL A 74 14.05 28.23 0.84
CA VAL A 74 14.07 29.70 0.84
C VAL A 74 15.18 30.24 1.74
N ALA A 75 15.40 29.65 2.92
CA ALA A 75 16.44 30.04 3.85
C ALA A 75 17.85 29.75 3.29
N VAL A 76 18.07 28.61 2.65
CA VAL A 76 19.34 28.26 1.99
C VAL A 76 19.63 29.20 0.82
N LYS A 77 18.60 29.58 0.04
CA LYS A 77 18.76 30.56 -1.04
C LYS A 77 19.05 31.97 -0.51
N SER A 78 18.45 32.36 0.62
CA SER A 78 18.74 33.61 1.34
C SER A 78 20.16 33.62 1.91
N TYR A 79 20.59 32.53 2.56
CA TYR A 79 21.92 32.40 3.14
C TYR A 79 23.02 32.43 2.08
N ARG A 80 22.80 31.78 0.93
CA ARG A 80 23.72 31.81 -0.20
C ARG A 80 23.81 33.19 -0.87
N SER A 81 22.75 34.00 -0.82
CA SER A 81 22.75 35.40 -1.27
C SER A 81 23.53 36.31 -0.30
N LEU A 82 23.35 36.12 1.01
CA LEU A 82 24.05 36.88 2.05
C LEU A 82 25.56 36.60 2.06
N VAL A 83 25.98 35.34 1.93
CA VAL A 83 27.41 34.99 1.86
C VAL A 83 28.06 35.49 0.56
N ALA A 84 27.34 35.49 -0.56
CA ALA A 84 27.82 36.07 -1.84
C ALA A 84 27.83 37.62 -1.86
N GLY A 85 27.11 38.27 -0.94
CA GLY A 85 27.09 39.72 -0.78
C GLY A 85 28.23 40.27 0.09
N VAL A 86 28.75 39.47 1.03
CA VAL A 86 29.88 39.87 1.89
C VAL A 86 31.23 39.75 1.17
N ALA A 87 31.35 38.91 0.14
CA ALA A 87 32.57 38.74 -0.64
C ALA A 87 32.84 39.84 -1.71
N ARG A 88 32.05 40.92 -1.75
CA ARG A 88 32.21 42.05 -2.71
C ARG A 88 32.36 43.42 -2.07
N ARG A 89 32.80 43.47 -0.80
CA ARG A 89 33.26 44.70 -0.14
C ARG A 89 34.56 44.48 0.65
N GLN A 90 35.58 44.00 -0.04
CA GLN A 90 36.97 44.34 0.28
C GLN A 90 37.63 44.87 -0.98
#